data_AF-A0A484N6Q7-F1
#
_entry.id   AF-A0A484N6Q7-F1
#
_cell.length_a   1.000
_cell.length_b   1.000
_cell.length_c   1.000
_cell.angle_alpha   90.00
_cell.angle_beta   90.00
_cell.angle_gamma   90.00
#
_symmetry.space_group_name_H-M   'P 1'
#
loop_
_entity.id
_entity.type
_entity.pdbx_description
1 polymer ?
#
loop_
_entity_poly.entity_id
_entity_poly.type
_entity_poly.pdbx_seq_one_letter_code
_entity_poly.pdbx_strand_id
1 'polypeptide(L)'
;MHLLLLKKWVKNSSLCGLTKYCRFYVDDTPIRVFKNKAKAGVGYPASHPMQIECSLWNGESWATDGGRSKIDWSRAPFRAEFQGFAVDGCVADPGSSSKSNSSSIRHCSSPDYWWNQNRFWTLNETEQIRYTKVRQTYMTYDYCADLSRFPTPPPECL
;
A
#
# COMPACT_ATOMS: atom_id res chain seq x y z
N MET A 1 11.05 22.73 2.14
CA MET A 1 10.38 21.63 2.88
C MET A 1 11.11 20.35 2.50
N HIS A 2 12.12 19.95 3.27
CA HIS A 2 12.92 18.76 2.97
C HIS A 2 12.14 17.54 3.45
N LEU A 3 11.72 16.68 2.52
CA LEU A 3 10.83 15.57 2.82
C LEU A 3 11.66 14.43 3.42
N LEU A 4 11.44 14.15 4.70
CA LEU A 4 11.75 12.85 5.28
C LEU A 4 10.65 11.88 4.87
N LEU A 5 11.03 10.73 4.35
CA LEU A 5 10.07 9.70 3.98
C LEU A 5 9.44 9.13 5.24
N LEU A 6 8.23 9.60 5.49
CA LEU A 6 7.29 8.90 6.35
C LEU A 6 6.76 7.70 5.58
N LYS A 7 7.30 6.50 5.85
CA LYS A 7 6.51 5.28 5.65
C LYS A 7 5.56 5.14 6.84
N LYS A 8 4.60 6.06 6.94
CA LYS A 8 3.34 5.80 7.62
C LYS A 8 2.22 6.34 6.75
N TRP A 9 1.38 5.42 6.34
CA TRP A 9 0.12 5.73 5.72
C TRP A 9 -0.75 6.41 6.79
N VAL A 10 -1.18 7.64 6.52
CA VAL A 10 -2.05 8.45 7.38
C VAL A 10 -3.34 7.68 7.68
N LYS A 11 -4.02 7.99 8.80
CA LYS A 11 -5.28 7.38 9.28
C LYS A 11 -6.16 6.77 8.14
N ASN A 12 -6.63 5.54 8.33
CA ASN A 12 -7.37 4.72 7.34
C ASN A 12 -6.57 4.49 6.06
N SER A 13 -5.56 3.63 6.15
CA SER A 13 -4.34 3.87 5.38
C SER A 13 -4.13 2.87 4.24
N SER A 14 -4.59 1.63 4.45
CA SER A 14 -4.64 0.61 3.41
C SER A 14 -5.59 -0.52 3.80
N LEU A 15 -6.20 -1.14 2.79
CA LEU A 15 -7.00 -2.34 2.94
C LEU A 15 -6.55 -3.35 1.89
N CYS A 16 -5.74 -4.34 2.32
CA CYS A 16 -5.29 -5.43 1.46
C CYS A 16 -6.14 -6.68 1.74
N GLY A 17 -7.13 -6.98 0.89
CA GLY A 17 -7.80 -8.27 0.93
C GLY A 17 -6.91 -9.36 0.35
N LEU A 18 -6.86 -10.55 0.97
CA LEU A 18 -5.97 -11.63 0.53
C LEU A 18 -6.27 -12.13 -0.89
N THR A 19 -7.50 -11.97 -1.37
CA THR A 19 -7.96 -12.67 -2.58
C THR A 19 -8.17 -11.76 -3.79
N LYS A 20 -8.45 -10.46 -3.62
CA LYS A 20 -8.97 -9.62 -4.72
C LYS A 20 -8.10 -8.43 -5.08
N TYR A 21 -7.83 -7.50 -4.17
CA TYR A 21 -7.01 -6.32 -4.46
C TYR A 21 -6.64 -5.59 -3.17
N CYS A 22 -5.51 -4.90 -3.21
CA CYS A 22 -5.08 -4.01 -2.15
C CYS A 22 -5.38 -2.56 -2.53
N ARG A 23 -5.91 -1.83 -1.56
CA ARG A 23 -6.27 -0.41 -1.68
C ARG A 23 -5.41 0.39 -0.73
N PHE A 24 -5.01 1.56 -1.19
CA PHE A 24 -4.28 2.54 -0.41
C PHE A 24 -5.12 3.79 -0.33
N TYR A 25 -5.23 4.35 0.86
CA TYR A 25 -6.13 5.43 1.18
C TYR A 25 -5.37 6.58 1.84
N VAL A 26 -5.90 7.79 1.65
CA VAL A 26 -5.65 8.94 2.50
C VAL A 26 -7.02 9.39 2.97
N ASP A 27 -7.26 9.29 4.27
CA ASP A 27 -8.60 9.39 4.86
C ASP A 27 -9.57 8.41 4.16
N ASP A 28 -10.69 8.89 3.61
CA ASP A 28 -11.67 8.06 2.89
C ASP A 28 -11.53 8.17 1.36
N THR A 29 -10.34 8.53 0.88
CA THR A 29 -10.05 8.70 -0.54
C THR A 29 -9.05 7.65 -1.03
N PRO A 30 -9.45 6.73 -1.92
CA PRO A 30 -8.51 5.80 -2.52
C PRO A 30 -7.50 6.55 -3.40
N ILE A 31 -6.22 6.27 -3.22
CA ILE A 31 -5.11 6.88 -3.97
C ILE A 31 -4.37 5.87 -4.84
N ARG A 32 -4.49 4.57 -4.55
CA ARG A 32 -3.97 3.48 -5.38
C ARG A 32 -4.81 2.21 -5.19
N VAL A 33 -5.02 1.50 -6.29
CA VAL A 33 -5.62 0.16 -6.31
C VAL A 33 -4.65 -0.80 -6.99
N PHE A 34 -4.30 -1.89 -6.30
CA PHE A 34 -3.46 -2.96 -6.82
C PHE A 34 -4.26 -4.26 -6.87
N LYS A 35 -4.72 -4.65 -8.06
CA LYS A 35 -5.55 -5.84 -8.25
C LYS A 35 -4.72 -7.12 -8.21
N ASN A 36 -5.26 -8.16 -7.61
CA ASN A 36 -4.67 -9.49 -7.67
C ASN A 36 -4.82 -10.03 -9.10
N LYS A 37 -3.73 -9.93 -9.86
CA LYS A 37 -3.62 -10.50 -11.20
C LYS A 37 -2.69 -11.71 -11.22
N ALA A 38 -2.77 -12.58 -10.21
CA ALA A 38 -2.00 -13.82 -10.17
C ALA A 38 -2.20 -14.70 -11.43
N LYS A 39 -3.41 -14.69 -12.02
CA LYS A 39 -3.68 -15.38 -13.30
C LYS A 39 -2.87 -14.84 -14.48
N ALA A 40 -2.44 -13.58 -14.43
CA ALA A 40 -1.56 -12.96 -15.41
C ALA A 40 -0.08 -13.03 -14.98
N GLY A 41 0.27 -13.86 -13.99
CA GLY A 41 1.64 -14.03 -13.49
C GLY A 41 2.13 -12.91 -12.56
N VAL A 42 1.27 -11.96 -12.18
CA VAL A 42 1.66 -10.87 -11.27
C VAL A 42 1.69 -11.36 -9.83
N GLY A 43 2.80 -11.14 -9.14
CA GLY A 43 2.93 -11.43 -7.72
C GLY A 43 1.94 -10.61 -6.88
N TYR A 44 1.32 -11.26 -5.89
CA TYR A 44 0.39 -10.62 -4.96
C TYR A 44 0.63 -11.14 -3.54
N PRO A 45 0.60 -10.29 -2.50
CA PRO A 45 0.85 -10.69 -1.11
C PRO A 45 -0.35 -11.41 -0.49
N ALA A 46 -0.73 -12.56 -1.05
CA ALA A 46 -1.86 -13.39 -0.61
C ALA A 46 -1.47 -14.47 0.42
N SER A 47 -0.20 -14.87 0.46
CA SER A 47 0.23 -16.11 1.11
C SER A 47 1.25 -15.93 2.23
N HIS A 48 1.74 -14.71 2.43
CA HIS A 48 2.78 -14.40 3.41
C HIS A 48 2.22 -13.40 4.43
N PRO A 49 2.23 -13.75 5.73
CA PRO A 49 1.91 -12.79 6.79
C PRO A 49 2.77 -11.53 6.68
N MET A 50 2.18 -10.38 6.98
CA MET A 50 2.87 -9.09 6.95
C MET A 50 2.87 -8.46 8.35
N GLN A 51 3.90 -7.67 8.63
CA GLN A 51 3.99 -6.83 9.82
C GLN A 51 3.83 -5.37 9.43
N ILE A 52 3.17 -4.60 10.30
CA ILE A 52 3.08 -3.14 10.16
C ILE A 52 4.33 -2.52 10.78
N GLU A 53 5.03 -1.72 9.99
CA GLU A 53 6.22 -0.99 10.42
C GLU A 53 6.04 0.51 10.15
N CYS A 54 6.59 1.34 11.02
CA CYS A 54 6.67 2.80 10.83
C CYS A 54 8.10 3.24 11.14
N SER A 55 8.71 4.01 10.24
CA SER A 55 10.07 4.51 10.42
C SER A 55 10.23 5.94 9.92
N LEU A 56 11.19 6.64 10.53
CA LEU A 56 11.68 7.95 10.12
C LEU A 56 13.18 7.82 9.90
N TRP A 57 13.65 8.02 8.66
CA TRP A 57 15.04 7.81 8.30
C TRP A 57 15.49 8.72 7.16
N ASN A 58 16.81 8.90 7.00
CA ASN A 58 17.40 9.74 5.97
C ASN A 58 17.43 9.04 4.60
N GLY A 59 16.63 9.53 3.65
CA GLY A 59 16.60 9.05 2.26
C GLY A 59 17.19 10.03 1.23
N GLU A 60 18.11 10.92 1.61
CA GLU A 60 18.59 12.03 0.77
C GLU A 60 19.19 11.65 -0.59
N SER A 61 19.54 10.38 -0.82
CA SER A 61 20.02 9.92 -2.11
C SER A 61 18.92 9.84 -3.17
N TRP A 62 17.64 9.86 -2.79
CA TRP A 62 16.51 9.73 -3.72
C TRP A 62 15.23 10.48 -3.33
N ALA A 63 15.02 10.78 -2.04
CA ALA A 63 13.72 11.17 -1.48
C ALA A 63 13.15 12.50 -2.01
N THR A 64 13.99 13.52 -2.15
CA THR A 64 13.57 14.87 -2.58
C THR A 64 14.27 15.21 -3.89
N ASP A 65 13.51 15.60 -4.91
CA ASP A 65 14.00 15.95 -6.25
C ASP A 65 14.91 14.89 -6.87
N GLY A 66 14.61 13.61 -6.66
CA GLY A 66 15.44 12.49 -7.12
C GLY A 66 16.83 12.47 -6.47
N GLY A 67 16.97 13.02 -5.25
CA GLY A 67 18.21 13.07 -4.49
C GLY A 67 19.05 14.33 -4.68
N ARG A 68 18.57 15.31 -5.47
CA ARG A 68 19.27 16.60 -5.66
C ARG A 68 19.20 17.48 -4.42
N SER A 69 18.06 17.48 -3.73
CA SER A 69 17.85 18.27 -2.52
C SER A 69 18.27 17.48 -1.28
N LYS A 70 19.36 17.89 -0.63
CA LYS A 70 19.93 17.24 0.55
C LYS A 70 19.26 17.67 1.85
N ILE A 71 19.41 16.86 2.89
CA ILE A 71 18.86 17.17 4.21
C ILE A 71 19.67 18.30 4.87
N ASP A 72 18.96 19.26 5.46
CA ASP A 72 19.56 20.35 6.24
C ASP A 72 19.54 20.00 7.73
N TRP A 73 20.64 19.43 8.22
CA TRP A 73 20.77 18.98 9.61
C TRP A 73 20.70 20.11 10.64
N SER A 74 20.87 21.37 10.24
CA SER A 74 20.68 22.51 11.15
C SER A 74 19.23 22.66 11.62
N ARG A 75 18.28 22.04 10.91
CA ARG A 75 16.84 22.02 11.23
C ARG A 75 16.41 20.85 12.11
N ALA A 76 17.36 20.04 12.58
CA ALA A 76 17.07 18.97 13.53
C ALA A 76 16.58 19.54 14.88
N PRO A 77 15.77 18.79 15.65
CA PRO A 77 15.32 17.43 15.40
C PRO A 77 14.14 17.34 14.43
N PHE A 78 14.18 16.36 13.54
CA PHE A 78 13.03 16.02 12.71
C PHE A 78 12.10 15.09 13.47
N ARG A 79 10.82 15.48 13.57
CA ARG A 79 9.82 14.76 14.35
C ARG A 79 8.66 14.33 13.47
N ALA A 80 8.22 13.10 13.69
CA ALA A 80 7.03 12.53 13.09
C ALA A 80 6.11 12.02 14.20
N GLU A 81 4.86 12.46 14.16
CA GLU A 81 3.87 12.10 15.17
C GLU A 81 2.83 11.16 14.59
N PHE A 82 2.48 10.16 15.39
CA PHE A 82 1.71 9.03 14.94
C PHE A 82 0.62 8.74 15.97
N GLN A 83 -0.61 8.62 15.48
CA GLN A 83 -1.78 8.28 16.27
C GLN A 83 -2.68 7.31 15.51
N GLY A 84 -3.70 6.78 16.18
CA GLY A 84 -4.67 5.87 15.58
C GLY A 84 -4.05 4.53 15.15
N PHE A 85 -3.59 3.74 16.12
CA PHE A 85 -2.96 2.43 15.89
C PHE A 85 -3.96 1.26 15.92
N ALA A 86 -5.25 1.55 15.76
CA ALA A 86 -6.26 0.50 15.64
C ALA A 86 -6.00 -0.26 14.34
N VAL A 87 -5.83 -1.58 14.47
CA VAL A 87 -5.60 -2.49 13.35
C VAL A 87 -6.73 -3.51 13.38
N ASP A 88 -7.48 -3.57 12.30
CA ASP A 88 -8.40 -4.66 12.05
C ASP A 88 -7.76 -5.58 11.01
N GLY A 89 -7.45 -6.80 11.40
CA GLY A 89 -6.67 -7.73 10.61
C GLY A 89 -6.78 -9.15 11.11
N CYS A 90 -6.47 -10.10 10.23
CA CYS A 90 -6.43 -11.51 10.59
C CYS A 90 -5.00 -11.90 11.00
N VAL A 91 -4.87 -12.39 12.23
CA VAL A 91 -3.58 -12.82 12.79
C VAL A 91 -3.21 -14.19 12.24
N ALA A 92 -1.96 -14.34 11.79
CA ALA A 92 -1.41 -15.63 11.39
C ALA A 92 -1.18 -16.51 12.63
N ASP A 93 -1.44 -17.81 12.52
CA ASP A 93 -1.36 -18.72 13.68
C ASP A 93 0.06 -18.75 14.30
N PRO A 94 0.20 -18.48 15.62
CA PRO A 94 1.51 -18.44 16.27
C PRO A 94 2.23 -19.79 16.31
N GLY A 95 1.51 -20.91 16.13
CA GLY A 95 2.08 -22.27 16.02
C GLY A 95 2.71 -22.58 14.66
N SER A 96 2.60 -21.70 13.67
CA SER A 96 3.19 -21.88 12.33
C SER A 96 4.57 -21.22 12.20
N SER A 97 5.42 -21.34 13.23
CA SER A 97 6.79 -20.81 13.26
C SER A 97 7.74 -21.48 12.25
N SER A 98 7.22 -22.32 11.35
CA SER A 98 7.96 -22.99 10.31
C SER A 98 7.37 -22.64 8.94
N LYS A 99 8.12 -21.81 8.21
CA LYS A 99 8.25 -21.78 6.73
C LYS A 99 6.96 -21.99 5.92
N SER A 100 6.51 -20.92 5.25
CA SER A 100 5.73 -20.96 4.00
C SER A 100 4.50 -21.88 3.97
N ASN A 101 3.85 -22.15 5.10
CA ASN A 101 2.65 -22.96 5.09
C ASN A 101 1.43 -22.06 4.89
N SER A 102 0.96 -22.00 3.63
CA SER A 102 -0.28 -21.32 3.24
C SER A 102 -1.47 -21.65 4.16
N SER A 103 -1.44 -22.79 4.87
CA SER A 103 -2.46 -23.19 5.84
C SER A 103 -2.63 -22.22 7.02
N SER A 104 -1.58 -21.52 7.48
CA SER A 104 -1.64 -20.69 8.70
C SER A 104 -2.35 -19.34 8.54
N ILE A 105 -2.78 -19.02 7.33
CA ILE A 105 -3.56 -17.82 7.00
C ILE A 105 -4.82 -18.14 6.19
N ARG A 106 -5.16 -19.43 5.99
CA ARG A 106 -6.35 -19.80 5.20
C ARG A 106 -7.63 -19.29 5.82
N HIS A 107 -7.73 -19.30 7.15
CA HIS A 107 -8.87 -18.77 7.90
C HIS A 107 -9.10 -17.28 7.62
N CYS A 108 -8.06 -16.52 7.31
CA CYS A 108 -8.16 -15.10 6.95
C CYS A 108 -8.92 -14.84 5.64
N SER A 109 -9.17 -15.88 4.84
CA SER A 109 -10.05 -15.81 3.66
C SER A 109 -11.52 -16.11 3.98
N SER A 110 -11.87 -16.34 5.26
CA SER A 110 -13.25 -16.60 5.70
C SER A 110 -14.17 -15.41 5.36
N PRO A 111 -15.42 -15.65 4.91
CA PRO A 111 -16.41 -14.59 4.74
C PRO A 111 -16.80 -13.86 6.04
N ASP A 112 -16.42 -14.40 7.21
CA ASP A 112 -16.65 -13.76 8.52
C ASP A 112 -15.94 -12.41 8.64
N TYR A 113 -14.81 -12.25 7.94
CA TYR A 113 -14.10 -10.99 7.88
C TYR A 113 -14.80 -10.04 6.91
N TRP A 114 -15.18 -8.85 7.40
CA TRP A 114 -15.98 -7.91 6.62
C TRP A 114 -15.33 -7.54 5.29
N TRP A 115 -14.00 -7.44 5.22
CA TRP A 115 -13.27 -7.10 3.99
C TRP A 115 -13.31 -8.18 2.91
N ASN A 116 -13.70 -9.40 3.26
CA ASN A 116 -13.89 -10.49 2.29
C ASN A 116 -15.27 -10.48 1.63
N GLN A 117 -16.20 -9.61 2.07
CA GLN A 117 -17.51 -9.49 1.42
C GLN A 117 -17.42 -8.86 0.03
N ASN A 118 -18.27 -9.31 -0.90
CA ASN A 118 -18.25 -8.89 -2.30
C ASN A 118 -18.29 -7.37 -2.52
N ARG A 119 -18.99 -6.62 -1.66
CA ARG A 119 -19.04 -5.15 -1.74
C ARG A 119 -17.68 -4.45 -1.58
N PHE A 120 -16.70 -5.16 -1.02
CA PHE A 120 -15.33 -4.70 -0.83
C PHE A 120 -14.37 -5.31 -1.87
N TRP A 121 -14.90 -5.94 -2.93
CA TRP A 121 -14.13 -6.52 -4.03
C TRP A 121 -13.90 -5.53 -5.19
N THR A 122 -14.57 -4.38 -5.16
CA THR A 122 -14.38 -3.25 -6.08
C THR A 122 -14.52 -1.94 -5.32
N LEU A 123 -13.99 -0.85 -5.87
CA LEU A 123 -14.37 0.48 -5.40
C LEU A 123 -15.85 0.70 -5.68
N ASN A 124 -16.56 1.35 -4.76
CA ASN A 124 -17.89 1.85 -5.06
C ASN A 124 -17.83 3.06 -6.00
N GLU A 125 -18.97 3.51 -6.52
CA GLU A 125 -19.03 4.61 -7.50
C GLU A 125 -18.39 5.90 -6.98
N THR A 126 -18.66 6.25 -5.72
CA THR A 126 -18.10 7.46 -5.10
C THR A 126 -16.60 7.36 -4.94
N GLU A 127 -16.09 6.21 -4.49
CA GLU A 127 -14.66 5.91 -4.39
C GLU A 127 -13.99 5.95 -5.76
N GLN A 128 -14.63 5.43 -6.81
CA GLN A 128 -14.10 5.43 -8.17
C GLN A 128 -13.96 6.85 -8.73
N ILE A 129 -14.95 7.72 -8.47
CA ILE A 129 -14.89 9.15 -8.85
C ILE A 129 -13.73 9.84 -8.14
N ARG A 130 -13.62 9.64 -6.81
CA ARG A 130 -12.52 10.22 -6.02
C ARG A 130 -11.16 9.71 -6.48
N TYR A 131 -11.03 8.40 -6.72
CA TYR A 131 -9.81 7.78 -7.23
C TYR A 131 -9.37 8.39 -8.57
N THR A 132 -10.32 8.52 -9.50
CA THR A 132 -10.07 9.08 -10.83
C THR A 132 -9.62 10.53 -10.72
N LYS A 133 -10.32 11.33 -9.91
CA LYS A 133 -9.95 12.73 -9.66
C LYS A 133 -8.54 12.84 -9.07
N VAL A 134 -8.21 12.02 -8.07
CA VAL A 134 -6.86 12.04 -7.47
C VAL A 134 -5.79 11.73 -8.50
N ARG A 135 -6.01 10.69 -9.32
CA ARG A 135 -5.06 10.31 -10.36
C ARG A 135 -4.88 11.39 -11.42
N GLN A 136 -5.95 12.08 -11.81
CA GLN A 136 -5.89 13.15 -12.82
C GLN A 136 -5.27 14.44 -12.29
N THR A 137 -5.48 14.76 -11.01
CA THR A 137 -5.10 16.05 -10.43
C THR A 137 -3.76 16.03 -9.68
N TYR A 138 -3.47 14.95 -8.95
CA TYR A 138 -2.35 14.92 -7.98
C TYR A 138 -1.26 13.90 -8.30
N MET A 139 -1.45 13.02 -9.30
CA MET A 139 -0.45 12.02 -9.64
C MET A 139 0.70 12.65 -10.44
N THR A 140 1.88 12.71 -9.83
CA THR A 140 3.09 13.25 -10.46
C THR A 140 3.98 12.18 -11.08
N TYR A 141 3.80 10.92 -10.69
CA TYR A 141 4.53 9.78 -11.22
C TYR A 141 3.63 8.55 -11.25
N ASP A 142 3.69 7.79 -12.35
CA ASP A 142 3.04 6.49 -12.48
C ASP A 142 3.96 5.54 -13.27
N TYR A 143 4.36 4.46 -12.62
CA TYR A 143 5.22 3.45 -13.24
C TYR A 143 4.54 2.73 -14.42
N CYS A 144 3.20 2.68 -14.44
CA CYS A 144 2.45 2.12 -15.57
C CYS A 144 2.59 2.96 -16.85
N ALA A 145 2.85 4.27 -16.71
CA ALA A 145 3.01 5.21 -17.81
C ALA A 145 4.48 5.53 -18.12
N ASP A 146 5.42 5.03 -17.32
CA ASP A 146 6.85 5.26 -17.46
C ASP A 146 7.47 4.30 -18.49
N LEU A 147 7.30 4.63 -19.77
CA LEU A 147 7.81 3.84 -20.89
C LEU A 147 9.34 3.84 -20.99
N SER A 148 10.02 4.81 -20.37
CA SER A 148 11.48 4.81 -20.31
C SER A 148 11.99 3.70 -19.41
N ARG A 149 11.30 3.44 -18.30
CA ARG A 149 11.67 2.39 -17.37
C ARG A 149 11.06 1.03 -17.74
N PHE A 150 9.82 1.04 -18.22
CA PHE A 150 9.07 -0.14 -18.62
C PHE A 150 8.59 0.02 -20.07
N PRO A 151 9.44 -0.34 -21.06
CA PRO A 151 9.07 -0.23 -22.49
C PRO A 151 7.76 -0.94 -22.82
N THR A 152 7.48 -2.05 -22.13
CA THR A 152 6.17 -2.71 -22.10
C THR A 152 5.56 -2.51 -20.71
N PRO A 153 4.34 -1.96 -20.58
CA PRO A 153 3.69 -1.78 -19.30
C PRO A 153 3.57 -3.11 -18.53
N PRO A 154 3.80 -3.11 -17.20
CA PRO A 154 3.62 -4.29 -16.38
C PRO A 154 2.20 -4.88 -16.48
N PRO A 155 2.01 -6.22 -16.42
CA PRO A 155 0.70 -6.84 -16.66
C PRO A 155 -0.41 -6.39 -15.69
N GLU A 156 -0.06 -5.92 -14.49
CA GLU A 156 -1.02 -5.35 -13.56
C GLU A 156 -1.63 -4.02 -14.02
N CYS A 157 -0.96 -3.31 -14.92
CA CYS A 157 -1.41 -2.01 -15.45
C CYS A 157 -2.43 -2.15 -16.59
N LEU A 158 -2.49 -3.32 -17.23
CA LEU A 158 -3.28 -3.59 -18.44
C LEU A 158 -4.76 -3.97 -18.20
#